data_AF-A0A6G0WTF6-F1
#
_entry.id   AF-A0A6G0WTF6-F1
#
_cell.length_a   1.000
_cell.length_b   1.000
_cell.length_c   1.000
_cell.angle_alpha   90.00
_cell.angle_beta   90.00
_cell.angle_gamma   90.00
#
_symmetry.space_group_name_H-M   'P 1'
#
loop_
_entity.id
_entity.type
_entity.pdbx_description
1 polymer ?
#
loop_
_entity_poly.entity_id
_entity_poly.type
_entity_poly.pdbx_seq_one_letter_code
_entity_poly.pdbx_strand_id
1 'polypeptide(L)'
;MINLTLTQVVLVPPILILLGAVSLLNFKNLFVLITNYSTKYSSNEIIKTVKPGLLYVKNFLEAVVGKASSFTFKLEHILLVAIIFALLAVANEIAIGNELKEKELKLLRAQAKAANEKKEGDKKKD
;
A
#
# COMPACT_ATOMS: atom_id res chain seq x y z
N MET A 1 -15.42 0.89 15.40
CA MET A 1 -16.23 1.74 14.52
C MET A 1 -15.29 2.76 13.92
N ILE A 2 -15.27 2.89 12.58
CA ILE A 2 -14.41 3.87 11.93
C ILE A 2 -14.96 5.25 12.29
N ASN A 3 -14.24 6.00 13.13
CA ASN A 3 -14.64 7.34 13.55
C ASN A 3 -14.21 8.33 12.45
N LEU A 4 -14.89 8.29 11.31
CA LEU A 4 -14.62 9.21 10.20
C LEU A 4 -15.21 10.57 10.54
N THR A 5 -14.35 11.59 10.56
CA THR A 5 -14.80 12.98 10.66
C THR A 5 -15.52 13.39 9.36
N LEU A 6 -16.48 14.31 9.45
CA LEU A 6 -17.23 14.81 8.28
C LEU A 6 -16.28 15.30 7.17
N THR A 7 -15.17 15.92 7.57
CA THR A 7 -14.09 16.37 6.68
C THR A 7 -13.46 15.20 5.92
N GLN A 8 -13.16 14.09 6.58
CA GLN A 8 -12.59 12.91 5.92
C GLN A 8 -13.57 12.28 4.94
N VAL A 9 -14.87 12.20 5.29
CA VAL A 9 -15.88 11.63 4.38
C VAL A 9 -15.97 12.41 3.07
N VAL A 10 -15.82 13.74 3.12
CA VAL A 10 -15.90 14.60 1.94
C VAL A 10 -14.57 14.68 1.18
N LEU A 11 -13.43 14.74 1.86
CA LEU A 11 -12.12 14.93 1.21
C LEU A 11 -11.43 13.64 0.77
N VAL A 12 -11.64 12.52 1.47
CA VAL A 12 -10.95 11.26 1.15
C VAL A 12 -11.30 10.76 -0.25
N PRO A 13 -12.56 10.73 -0.70
CA PRO A 13 -12.88 10.21 -2.04
C PRO A 13 -12.22 11.00 -3.19
N PRO A 14 -12.26 12.35 -3.22
CA PRO A 14 -11.52 13.13 -4.22
C PRO A 14 -10.00 12.91 -4.18
N ILE A 15 -9.41 12.79 -2.98
CA ILE A 15 -7.97 12.53 -2.83
C ILE A 15 -7.63 11.15 -3.38
N LEU A 16 -8.44 10.13 -3.12
CA LEU A 16 -8.22 8.79 -3.67
C LEU A 16 -8.32 8.75 -5.20
N ILE A 17 -9.25 9.52 -5.78
CA ILE A 17 -9.37 9.66 -7.24
C ILE A 17 -8.11 10.32 -7.82
N LEU A 18 -7.62 11.39 -7.19
CA LEU A 18 -6.37 12.05 -7.60
C LEU A 18 -5.18 11.11 -7.51
N LEU A 19 -5.05 10.36 -6.40
CA LEU A 19 -3.99 9.37 -6.22
C LEU A 19 -4.08 8.25 -7.26
N GLY A 20 -5.29 7.78 -7.58
CA GLY A 20 -5.52 6.80 -8.64
C GLY A 20 -5.08 7.32 -10.02
N ALA A 21 -5.39 8.57 -10.33
CA ALA A 21 -4.98 9.20 -11.59
C ALA A 21 -3.45 9.36 -11.68
N VAL A 22 -2.81 9.84 -10.62
CA VAL A 22 -1.34 9.99 -10.55
C VAL A 22 -0.66 8.62 -10.64
N SER A 23 -1.20 7.60 -9.96
CA SER A 23 -0.66 6.24 -10.01
C SER A 23 -0.71 5.66 -11.44
N LEU A 24 -1.83 5.82 -12.15
CA LEU A 24 -1.97 5.38 -13.53
C LEU A 24 -1.07 6.15 -14.51
N LEU A 25 -0.87 7.45 -14.28
CA LEU A 25 0.10 8.26 -15.03
C LEU A 25 1.52 7.74 -14.84
N ASN A 26 1.91 7.48 -13.59
CA ASN A 26 3.23 6.92 -13.28
C ASN A 26 3.41 5.53 -13.87
N PHE A 27 2.39 4.67 -13.81
CA PHE A 27 2.41 3.37 -14.45
C PHE A 27 2.61 3.48 -15.96
N LYS A 28 1.87 4.36 -16.64
CA LYS A 28 2.05 4.61 -18.08
C LYS A 28 3.47 5.06 -18.40
N ASN A 29 3.99 6.02 -17.65
CA ASN A 29 5.34 6.55 -17.86
C ASN A 29 6.40 5.46 -17.65
N LEU A 30 6.27 4.66 -16.58
CA LEU A 30 7.14 3.52 -16.32
C LEU A 30 7.05 2.46 -17.42
N PHE A 31 5.86 2.14 -17.90
CA PHE A 31 5.69 1.14 -18.95
C PHE A 31 6.33 1.57 -20.27
N VAL A 32 6.15 2.84 -20.65
CA VAL A 32 6.83 3.43 -21.82
C VAL A 32 8.34 3.41 -21.63
N LEU A 33 8.83 3.75 -20.44
CA LEU A 33 10.26 3.74 -20.11
C LEU A 33 10.83 2.32 -20.24
N ILE A 34 10.22 1.31 -19.61
CA ILE A 34 10.62 -0.10 -19.70
C ILE A 34 10.64 -0.56 -21.17
N THR A 35 9.63 -0.18 -21.93
CA THR A 35 9.53 -0.54 -23.36
C THR A 35 10.65 0.10 -24.18
N ASN A 36 10.98 1.37 -23.91
CA ASN A 36 12.06 2.08 -24.60
C ASN A 36 13.45 1.53 -24.21
N TYR A 37 13.69 1.23 -22.94
CA TYR A 37 14.98 0.69 -22.46
C TYR A 37 15.20 -0.76 -22.89
N SER A 38 14.14 -1.56 -22.99
CA SER A 38 14.23 -2.94 -23.47
C SER A 38 14.46 -3.03 -24.98
N THR A 39 13.99 -2.06 -25.77
CA THR A 39 14.12 -2.07 -27.23
C THR A 39 15.34 -1.32 -27.76
N LYS A 40 15.83 -0.28 -27.07
CA LYS A 40 17.02 0.45 -27.51
C LYS A 40 18.31 -0.38 -27.37
N TYR A 41 19.23 -0.19 -28.31
CA TYR A 41 20.59 -0.65 -28.19
C TYR A 41 21.30 0.23 -27.14
N SER A 42 21.87 -0.39 -26.11
CA SER A 42 22.57 0.33 -25.05
C SER A 42 24.01 -0.15 -24.96
N SER A 43 24.95 0.80 -25.01
CA SER A 43 26.38 0.54 -24.86
C SER A 43 26.79 0.34 -23.40
N ASN A 44 25.92 0.67 -22.44
CA ASN A 44 26.20 0.55 -21.01
C ASN A 44 26.00 -0.91 -20.55
N GLU A 45 27.02 -1.51 -19.93
CA GLU A 45 27.04 -2.91 -19.48
C GLU A 45 25.95 -3.22 -18.46
N ILE A 46 25.65 -2.29 -17.54
CA ILE A 46 24.58 -2.47 -16.54
C ILE A 46 23.23 -2.64 -17.24
N ILE A 47 22.97 -1.85 -18.28
CA ILE A 47 21.71 -1.92 -19.03
C ILE A 47 21.64 -3.23 -19.79
N LYS A 48 22.75 -3.76 -20.32
CA LYS A 48 22.78 -5.09 -20.97
C LYS A 48 22.44 -6.22 -20.00
N THR A 49 22.91 -6.14 -18.76
CA THR A 49 22.62 -7.15 -17.72
C THR A 49 21.16 -7.14 -17.29
N VAL A 50 20.54 -5.96 -17.18
CA VAL A 50 19.13 -5.82 -16.75
C VAL A 50 18.15 -5.99 -17.92
N LYS A 51 18.62 -5.82 -19.17
CA LYS A 51 17.81 -5.95 -20.41
C LYS A 51 16.95 -7.21 -20.49
N PRO A 52 17.42 -8.44 -20.22
CA PRO A 52 16.57 -9.63 -20.27
C PRO A 52 15.40 -9.56 -19.28
N GLY A 53 15.62 -9.03 -18.08
CA GLY A 53 14.56 -8.81 -17.10
C GLY A 53 13.54 -7.77 -17.58
N LEU A 54 14.03 -6.64 -18.10
CA LEU A 54 13.18 -5.60 -18.70
C LEU A 54 12.35 -6.13 -19.88
N LEU A 55 12.92 -7.04 -20.69
CA LEU A 55 12.22 -7.66 -21.82
C LEU A 55 11.09 -8.58 -21.34
N TYR A 56 11.32 -9.37 -20.28
CA TYR A 56 10.28 -10.21 -19.67
C TYR A 56 9.14 -9.36 -19.11
N VAL A 57 9.48 -8.32 -18.34
CA VAL A 57 8.50 -7.38 -17.79
C VAL A 57 7.72 -6.68 -18.90
N LYS A 58 8.40 -6.20 -19.95
CA LYS A 58 7.75 -5.61 -21.12
C LYS A 58 6.76 -6.60 -21.74
N ASN A 59 7.20 -7.82 -22.07
CA ASN A 59 6.35 -8.80 -22.74
C ASN A 59 5.13 -9.19 -21.90
N PHE A 60 5.32 -9.35 -20.59
CA PHE A 60 4.22 -9.58 -19.65
C PHE A 60 3.23 -8.41 -19.63
N LEU A 61 3.72 -7.18 -19.49
CA LEU A 61 2.87 -5.99 -19.51
C LEU A 61 2.14 -5.84 -20.85
N GLU A 62 2.82 -6.07 -21.98
CA GLU A 62 2.18 -6.04 -23.30
C GLU A 62 1.10 -7.12 -23.46
N ALA A 63 1.27 -8.29 -22.85
CA ALA A 63 0.27 -9.35 -22.86
C ALA A 63 -0.97 -9.02 -22.01
N VAL A 64 -0.78 -8.34 -20.86
CA VAL A 64 -1.88 -8.05 -19.92
C VAL A 64 -2.63 -6.76 -20.29
N VAL A 65 -1.90 -5.70 -20.64
CA VAL A 65 -2.48 -4.35 -20.84
C VAL A 65 -2.34 -3.82 -22.26
N GLY A 66 -1.77 -4.60 -23.19
CA GLY A 66 -1.54 -4.19 -24.57
C GLY A 66 -0.28 -3.35 -24.77
N LYS A 67 -0.06 -2.83 -25.99
CA LYS A 67 1.17 -2.08 -26.31
C LYS A 67 1.28 -0.80 -25.46
N ALA A 68 2.49 -0.50 -25.00
CA ALA A 68 2.76 0.69 -24.20
C ALA A 68 2.34 2.01 -24.89
N SER A 69 2.50 2.09 -26.22
CA SER A 69 2.11 3.26 -27.00
C SER A 69 0.60 3.46 -27.13
N SER A 70 -0.18 2.37 -27.06
CA SER A 70 -1.65 2.41 -27.11
C SER A 70 -2.30 2.43 -25.73
N PHE A 71 -1.51 2.36 -24.65
CA PHE A 71 -2.05 2.35 -23.30
C PHE A 71 -2.71 3.69 -22.98
N THR A 72 -4.03 3.64 -22.79
CA THR A 72 -4.87 4.76 -22.38
C THR A 72 -5.74 4.30 -21.23
N PHE A 73 -5.82 5.11 -20.19
CA PHE A 73 -6.70 4.83 -19.05
C PHE A 73 -7.86 5.83 -19.08
N LYS A 74 -9.05 5.32 -18.80
CA LYS A 74 -10.29 6.11 -18.70
C LYS A 74 -10.63 6.38 -17.24
N LEU A 75 -11.63 7.23 -17.00
CA LEU A 75 -12.14 7.50 -15.65
C LEU A 75 -12.48 6.22 -14.87
N GLU A 76 -13.02 5.20 -15.54
CA GLU A 76 -13.30 3.88 -14.95
C GLU A 76 -12.07 3.25 -14.29
N HIS A 77 -10.90 3.34 -14.93
CA HIS A 77 -9.66 2.78 -14.41
C HIS A 77 -9.19 3.56 -13.17
N ILE A 78 -9.34 4.88 -13.21
CA ILE A 78 -9.00 5.77 -12.09
C ILE A 78 -9.85 5.43 -10.87
N LEU A 79 -11.16 5.26 -11.08
CA LEU A 79 -12.09 4.85 -10.02
C LEU A 79 -11.74 3.47 -9.46
N LEU A 80 -11.38 2.52 -10.32
CA LEU A 80 -11.02 1.16 -9.90
C LEU A 80 -9.74 1.15 -9.04
N VAL A 81 -8.72 1.93 -9.42
CA VAL A 81 -7.51 2.12 -8.61
C VAL A 81 -7.82 2.84 -7.29
N ALA A 82 -8.71 3.84 -7.30
CA ALA A 82 -9.14 4.53 -6.09
C ALA A 82 -9.84 3.56 -5.11
N ILE A 83 -10.66 2.63 -5.61
CA ILE A 83 -11.29 1.57 -4.80
C ILE A 83 -10.23 0.64 -4.22
N ILE A 84 -9.23 0.23 -5.01
CA ILE A 84 -8.12 -0.60 -4.51
C ILE A 84 -7.38 0.11 -3.38
N PHE A 85 -7.09 1.41 -3.52
CA PHE A 85 -6.47 2.18 -2.44
C PHE A 85 -7.36 2.28 -1.20
N ALA A 86 -8.67 2.44 -1.36
CA ALA A 86 -9.60 2.43 -0.23
C ALA A 86 -9.56 1.08 0.51
N LEU A 87 -9.56 -0.05 -0.22
CA LEU A 87 -9.47 -1.38 0.38
C LEU A 87 -8.16 -1.59 1.12
N LEU A 88 -7.03 -1.15 0.54
CA LEU A 88 -5.72 -1.22 1.19
C LEU A 88 -5.66 -0.37 2.45
N ALA A 89 -6.25 0.84 2.42
CA ALA A 89 -6.32 1.70 3.60
C ALA A 89 -7.11 1.05 4.74
N VAL A 90 -8.28 0.46 4.43
CA VAL A 90 -9.09 -0.26 5.42
C VAL A 90 -8.34 -1.47 5.97
N ALA A 91 -7.69 -2.26 5.11
CA ALA A 91 -6.90 -3.41 5.55
C ALA A 91 -5.75 -3.00 6.48
N ASN A 92 -5.05 -1.91 6.14
CA ASN A 92 -3.97 -1.36 6.96
C ASN A 92 -4.49 -0.84 8.32
N GLU A 93 -5.63 -0.15 8.34
CA GLU A 93 -6.23 0.35 9.57
C GLU A 93 -6.70 -0.79 10.49
N ILE A 94 -7.21 -1.88 9.93
CA ILE A 94 -7.54 -3.10 10.68
C ILE A 94 -6.28 -3.73 11.28
N ALA A 95 -5.20 -3.85 10.49
CA ALA A 95 -3.95 -4.44 10.96
C ALA A 95 -3.35 -3.64 12.12
N ILE A 96 -3.24 -2.31 11.98
CA ILE A 96 -2.74 -1.42 13.02
C ILE A 96 -3.65 -1.46 14.25
N GLY A 97 -4.97 -1.46 14.05
CA GLY A 97 -5.94 -1.54 15.14
C GLY A 97 -5.83 -2.83 15.96
N ASN A 98 -5.53 -3.96 15.32
CA ASN A 98 -5.32 -5.23 16.00
C ASN A 98 -4.02 -5.22 16.85
N GLU A 99 -2.92 -4.69 16.31
CA GLU A 99 -1.67 -4.56 17.07
C GLU A 99 -1.82 -3.67 18.31
N LEU A 100 -2.55 -2.56 18.18
CA LEU A 100 -2.79 -1.63 19.29
C LEU A 100 -3.62 -2.29 20.40
N LYS A 101 -4.69 -3.01 20.04
CA LYS A 101 -5.50 -3.77 21.01
C LYS A 101 -4.69 -4.82 21.77
N GLU A 102 -3.79 -5.52 21.08
CA GLU A 102 -2.92 -6.49 21.75
C GLU A 102 -1.94 -5.82 22.73
N LYS A 103 -1.39 -4.66 22.37
CA LYS A 103 -0.51 -3.89 23.25
C LYS A 103 -1.25 -3.40 24.49
N GLU A 104 -2.44 -2.85 24.33
CA GLU A 104 -3.29 -2.42 25.46
C GLU A 104 -3.63 -3.60 26.38
N LEU A 105 -4.00 -4.75 25.83
CA LEU A 105 -4.32 -5.94 26.62
C LEU A 105 -3.11 -6.46 27.39
N LYS A 106 -1.91 -6.41 26.81
CA LYS A 106 -0.65 -6.77 27.49
C LYS A 106 -0.34 -5.80 28.63
N LEU A 107 -0.53 -4.49 28.42
CA LEU A 107 -0.32 -3.47 29.46
C LEU A 107 -1.31 -3.64 30.62
N LEU A 108 -2.60 -3.86 30.34
CA LEU A 108 -3.61 -4.11 31.36
C LEU A 108 -3.31 -5.37 32.17
N ARG A 109 -2.85 -6.45 31.53
CA ARG A 109 -2.43 -7.69 32.22
C ARG A 109 -1.18 -7.47 33.09
N ALA A 110 -0.22 -6.68 32.62
CA ALA A 110 0.96 -6.33 33.40
C ALA A 110 0.60 -5.50 34.65
N GLN A 111 -0.31 -4.52 34.49
CA GLN A 111 -0.83 -3.72 35.61
C GLN A 111 -1.62 -4.59 36.61
N ALA A 112 -2.45 -5.52 36.12
CA ALA A 112 -3.20 -6.44 36.99
C ALA A 112 -2.28 -7.38 37.79
N LYS A 113 -1.20 -7.90 37.17
CA LYS A 113 -0.19 -8.71 37.87
C LYS A 113 0.55 -7.90 38.94
N ALA A 114 1.03 -6.70 38.60
CA ALA A 114 1.70 -5.82 39.53
C ALA A 114 0.81 -5.39 40.72
N ALA A 115 -0.50 -5.23 40.48
CA ALA A 115 -1.47 -4.94 41.53
C ALA A 115 -1.72 -6.13 42.48
N ASN A 116 -1.71 -7.36 41.96
CA ASN A 116 -1.85 -8.57 42.78
C ASN A 116 -0.59 -8.88 43.60
N GLU A 117 0.61 -8.70 43.04
CA GLU A 117 1.88 -8.86 43.77
C GLU A 117 2.00 -7.88 44.95
N LYS A 118 1.53 -6.63 44.79
CA LYS A 118 1.47 -5.67 45.91
C LYS A 118 0.51 -6.11 47.01
N LYS A 119 -0.64 -6.71 46.67
CA LYS A 119 -1.62 -7.20 47.66
C LYS A 119 -1.15 -8.44 48.42
N GLU A 120 -0.38 -9.32 47.78
CA GLU A 120 0.20 -10.49 48.45
C GLU A 120 1.42 -10.14 49.32
N GLY A 121 2.17 -9.10 48.95
CA GLY A 121 3.28 -8.58 49.76
C GLY A 121 2.84 -7.93 51.08
N ASP A 122 1.69 -7.24 51.09
CA ASP A 122 1.12 -6.66 52.31
C ASP A 122 0.55 -7.73 53.26
N LYS A 123 -0.09 -8.78 52.72
CA LYS A 123 -0.64 -9.88 53.54
C LYS A 123 0.41 -10.76 54.26
N LYS A 124 1.68 -10.65 53.90
CA LYS A 124 2.79 -11.41 54.53
C LYS A 124 3.50 -10.63 55.64
N LYS A 125 3.10 -9.38 55.92
CA LYS A 125 3.72 -8.50 56.92
C LYS A 125 2.91 -8.33 58.22
N ASP A 126 1.73 -8.94 58.32
CA ASP A 126 0.92 -9.03 59.55
C ASP A 126 1.10 -10.37 60.26
#